data_AF-A0A699UZ44-F1
#
_entry.id   AF-A0A699UZ44-F1
#
_cell.length_a   1.000
_cell.length_b   1.000
_cell.length_c   1.000
_cell.angle_alpha   90.00
_cell.angle_beta   90.00
_cell.angle_gamma   90.00
#
_symmetry.space_group_name_H-M   'P 1'
#
loop_
_entity.id
_entity.type
_entity.pdbx_description
1 polymer ?
#
loop_
_entity_poly.entity_id
_entity_poly.type
_entity_poly.pdbx_seq_one_letter_code
_entity_poly.pdbx_strand_id
1 'polypeptide(L)'
;MLTWCTAELQYYTIDVVIKRFLTRLQGRLRDCPWEHTAHAREEFLKMKCCSFQKKDLEKQYDRMSQRFYCLNGVDDVNLKQVFLNSFPESLRNEAYRALEAKNVTIAQTTLGELYQLIL
;
A
#
# COMPACT_ATOMS: atom_id res chain seq x y z
N MET A 1 -5.06 12.75 -3.62
CA MET A 1 -5.51 12.10 -4.87
C MET A 1 -7.00 12.25 -5.07
N LEU A 2 -7.84 11.89 -4.08
CA LEU A 2 -9.29 12.12 -4.13
C LEU A 2 -9.66 13.57 -4.46
N THR A 3 -9.08 14.55 -3.77
CA THR A 3 -9.30 15.99 -4.03
C THR A 3 -8.93 16.44 -5.46
N TRP A 4 -7.93 15.82 -6.09
CA TRP A 4 -7.58 16.08 -7.48
C TRP A 4 -8.59 15.46 -8.45
N CYS A 5 -9.05 14.23 -8.18
CA CYS A 5 -10.10 13.59 -8.98
C CYS A 5 -11.41 14.38 -8.92
N THR A 6 -11.80 14.88 -7.74
CA THR A 6 -13.02 15.69 -7.59
C THR A 6 -12.93 17.00 -8.36
N ALA A 7 -11.76 17.64 -8.40
CA ALA A 7 -11.53 18.85 -9.18
C ALA A 7 -11.54 18.60 -10.69
N GLU A 8 -10.95 17.50 -11.17
CA GLU A 8 -10.91 17.18 -12.61
C GLU A 8 -12.28 16.75 -13.16
N LEU A 9 -13.12 16.11 -12.34
CA LEU A 9 -14.50 15.75 -12.71
C LEU A 9 -15.39 16.97 -12.98
N GLN A 10 -14.98 18.18 -12.56
CA GLN A 10 -15.68 19.42 -12.90
C GLN A 10 -15.46 19.84 -14.36
N TYR A 11 -14.41 19.33 -15.03
CA TYR A 11 -13.98 19.78 -16.35
C TYR A 11 -13.88 18.66 -17.38
N TYR A 12 -13.75 17.41 -16.95
CA TYR A 12 -13.54 16.25 -17.81
C TYR A 12 -14.54 15.14 -17.52
N THR A 13 -14.87 14.35 -18.54
CA THR A 13 -15.70 13.15 -18.36
C THR A 13 -15.01 12.12 -17.49
N ILE A 14 -15.81 11.29 -16.83
CA ILE A 14 -15.33 10.28 -15.89
C ILE A 14 -14.29 9.34 -16.52
N ASP A 15 -14.46 8.95 -17.78
CA ASP A 15 -13.50 8.13 -18.54
C ASP A 15 -12.13 8.78 -18.68
N VAL A 16 -12.08 10.10 -18.92
CA VAL A 16 -10.82 10.85 -19.04
C VAL A 16 -10.15 10.98 -17.69
N VAL A 17 -10.91 11.25 -16.63
CA VAL A 17 -10.39 11.32 -15.26
C VAL A 17 -9.85 9.96 -14.82
N ILE A 18 -10.58 8.87 -15.11
CA ILE A 18 -10.13 7.50 -14.85
C ILE A 18 -8.85 7.19 -15.63
N LYS A 19 -8.78 7.48 -16.94
CA LYS A 19 -7.56 7.26 -17.73
C LYS A 19 -6.37 8.05 -17.22
N ARG A 20 -6.55 9.31 -16.83
CA ARG A 20 -5.47 10.15 -16.27
C ARG A 20 -5.05 9.66 -14.89
N PHE A 21 -6.01 9.26 -14.05
CA PHE A 21 -5.75 8.65 -12.75
C PHE A 21 -4.98 7.34 -12.90
N LEU A 22 -5.43 6.45 -13.79
CA LEU A 22 -4.74 5.21 -14.14
C LEU A 22 -3.36 5.49 -14.72
N THR A 23 -3.16 6.53 -15.53
CA THR A 23 -1.83 6.90 -16.04
C THR A 23 -0.90 7.37 -14.92
N ARG A 24 -1.43 8.12 -13.94
CA ARG A 24 -0.67 8.54 -12.74
C ARG A 24 -0.35 7.36 -11.82
N LEU A 25 -1.26 6.40 -11.69
CA LEU A 25 -1.03 5.14 -10.99
C LEU A 25 -0.03 4.25 -11.75
N GLN A 26 -0.15 4.14 -13.07
CA GLN A 26 0.75 3.40 -13.95
C GLN A 26 2.14 4.02 -13.98
N GLY A 27 2.29 5.34 -13.87
CA GLY A 27 3.59 5.98 -13.66
C GLY A 27 4.24 5.58 -12.33
N ARG A 28 3.43 5.29 -11.31
CA ARG A 28 3.88 4.73 -10.02
C ARG A 28 4.05 3.22 -10.03
N LEU A 29 3.43 2.49 -10.96
CA LEU A 29 3.45 1.02 -11.07
C LEU A 29 4.31 0.52 -12.24
N ARG A 30 4.91 1.42 -13.05
CA ARG A 30 5.62 1.09 -14.30
C ARG A 30 6.84 0.21 -14.11
N ASP A 31 7.42 0.19 -12.91
CA ASP A 31 8.56 -0.64 -12.55
C ASP A 31 8.11 -1.95 -11.88
N CYS A 32 7.17 -2.68 -12.46
CA CYS A 32 6.93 -4.09 -12.11
C CYS A 32 7.61 -4.97 -13.16
N PRO A 33 8.91 -5.32 -13.04
CA PRO A 33 9.54 -6.24 -13.98
C PRO A 33 9.00 -7.63 -13.65
N TRP A 34 8.05 -8.11 -14.46
CA TRP A 34 7.48 -9.46 -14.40
C TRP A 34 8.55 -10.56 -14.52
N GLU A 35 9.77 -10.22 -14.93
CA GLU A 35 10.87 -11.16 -15.19
C GLU A 35 11.62 -11.64 -13.92
N HIS A 36 11.36 -11.05 -12.74
CA HIS A 36 12.03 -11.46 -11.50
C HIS A 36 11.09 -11.51 -10.28
N THR A 37 9.93 -12.15 -10.40
CA THR A 37 8.95 -12.27 -9.30
C THR A 37 9.55 -12.82 -8.01
N ALA A 38 10.46 -13.79 -8.08
CA ALA A 38 11.15 -14.34 -6.92
C ALA A 38 12.05 -13.31 -6.22
N HIS A 39 12.88 -12.59 -6.97
CA HIS A 39 13.74 -11.53 -6.43
C HIS A 39 12.92 -10.36 -5.89
N ALA A 40 11.87 -9.94 -6.62
CA ALA A 40 10.96 -8.90 -6.17
C ALA A 40 10.26 -9.27 -4.85
N ARG A 41 9.87 -10.54 -4.70
CA ARG A 41 9.29 -11.07 -3.47
C ARG A 41 10.31 -11.10 -2.33
N GLU A 42 11.54 -11.54 -2.59
CA GLU A 42 12.62 -11.53 -1.60
C GLU A 42 12.91 -10.11 -1.09
N GLU A 43 13.05 -9.15 -2.02
CA GLU A 43 13.26 -7.75 -1.67
C GLU A 43 12.11 -7.19 -0.83
N PHE A 44 10.85 -7.54 -1.17
CA PHE A 44 9.69 -7.13 -0.39
C PHE A 44 9.74 -7.67 1.05
N LEU A 45 10.14 -8.93 1.25
CA LEU A 45 10.29 -9.53 2.58
C LEU A 45 11.36 -8.84 3.44
N LYS A 46 12.40 -8.28 2.80
CA LYS A 46 13.50 -7.57 3.47
C LYS A 46 13.20 -6.11 3.79
N MET A 47 12.12 -5.53 3.23
CA MET A 47 11.80 -4.12 3.48
C MET A 47 11.43 -3.88 4.95
N LYS A 48 12.07 -2.87 5.54
CA LYS A 48 11.84 -2.42 6.92
C LYS A 48 11.86 -0.90 6.99
N CYS A 49 11.10 -0.35 7.92
CA CYS A 49 11.11 1.05 8.31
C CYS A 49 11.42 1.13 9.81
N CYS A 50 12.47 1.89 10.13
CA CYS A 50 12.93 2.10 11.50
C CYS A 50 12.61 3.52 12.01
N SER A 51 11.81 4.29 11.24
CA SER A 51 11.46 5.68 11.55
C SER A 51 10.01 5.78 12.02
N PHE A 52 9.76 6.75 12.90
CA PHE A 52 8.42 7.14 13.34
C PHE A 52 7.94 8.44 12.67
N GLN A 53 8.78 9.05 11.82
CA GLN A 53 8.40 10.28 11.13
C GLN A 53 7.36 9.97 10.03
N LYS A 54 6.26 10.72 10.02
CA LYS A 54 5.18 10.57 9.03
C LYS A 54 5.68 10.49 7.59
N LYS A 55 6.61 11.38 7.20
CA LYS A 55 7.19 11.40 5.85
C LYS A 55 7.88 10.07 5.47
N ASP A 56 8.52 9.42 6.43
CA ASP A 56 9.27 8.18 6.21
C ASP A 56 8.31 6.99 6.16
N LEU A 57 7.24 7.02 6.97
CA LEU A 57 6.15 6.06 6.92
C LEU A 57 5.40 6.13 5.58
N GLU A 58 5.10 7.33 5.09
CA GLU A 58 4.48 7.55 3.77
C GLU A 58 5.37 7.03 2.64
N LYS A 59 6.66 7.35 2.68
CA LYS A 59 7.64 6.83 1.72
C LYS A 59 7.75 5.31 1.76
N GLN A 60 7.67 4.71 2.95
CA GLN A 60 7.67 3.25 3.10
C GLN A 60 6.40 2.65 2.49
N TYR A 61 5.23 3.24 2.77
CA TYR A 61 3.96 2.81 2.22
C TYR A 61 3.95 2.88 0.68
N ASP A 62 4.39 4.00 0.11
CA ASP A 62 4.43 4.16 -1.36
C ASP A 62 5.32 3.07 -2.01
N ARG A 63 6.51 2.80 -1.44
CA ARG A 63 7.43 1.78 -1.96
C ARG A 63 6.88 0.36 -1.81
N MET A 64 6.31 0.03 -0.66
CA MET A 64 5.80 -1.32 -0.41
C MET A 64 4.50 -1.57 -1.17
N SER A 65 3.59 -0.60 -1.24
CA SER A 65 2.31 -0.75 -1.95
C SER A 65 2.52 -1.03 -3.43
N GLN A 66 3.45 -0.33 -4.08
CA GLN A 66 3.84 -0.61 -5.46
C GLN A 66 4.22 -2.08 -5.65
N ARG A 67 5.16 -2.59 -4.84
CA ARG A 67 5.65 -3.98 -4.93
C ARG A 67 4.58 -5.00 -4.55
N PHE A 68 3.75 -4.70 -3.56
CA PHE A 68 2.65 -5.56 -3.13
C PHE A 68 1.68 -5.83 -4.29
N TYR A 69 1.30 -4.79 -5.05
CA TYR A 69 0.42 -4.96 -6.20
C TYR A 69 1.13 -5.64 -7.38
N CYS A 70 2.43 -5.40 -7.61
CA CYS A 70 3.21 -6.17 -8.59
C CYS A 70 3.24 -7.67 -8.30
N LEU A 71 3.20 -8.06 -7.01
CA LEU A 71 3.23 -9.45 -6.56
C LEU A 71 1.84 -10.09 -6.49
N ASN A 72 0.80 -9.42 -7.00
CA ASN A 72 -0.60 -9.84 -6.91
C ASN A 72 -1.05 -10.10 -5.44
N GLY A 73 -0.59 -9.27 -4.51
CA GLY A 73 -0.73 -9.52 -3.07
C GLY A 73 -2.12 -9.34 -2.46
N VAL A 74 -3.13 -8.94 -3.24
CA VAL A 74 -4.48 -8.61 -2.75
C VAL A 74 -5.08 -9.72 -1.90
N ASP A 75 -4.93 -10.98 -2.35
CA ASP A 75 -5.42 -12.18 -1.68
C ASP A 75 -4.34 -12.88 -0.83
N ASP A 76 -3.09 -12.40 -0.87
CA ASP A 76 -1.97 -12.99 -0.14
C ASP A 76 -1.86 -12.38 1.27
N VAL A 77 -2.48 -13.05 2.24
CA VAL A 77 -2.45 -12.66 3.66
C VAL A 77 -1.02 -12.58 4.21
N ASN A 78 -0.10 -13.42 3.72
CA ASN A 78 1.29 -13.40 4.17
C ASN A 78 1.98 -12.10 3.75
N LEU A 79 1.71 -11.60 2.53
CA LEU A 79 2.26 -10.31 2.10
C LEU A 79 1.68 -9.14 2.89
N LYS A 80 0.41 -9.20 3.31
CA LYS A 80 -0.18 -8.21 4.23
C LYS A 80 0.48 -8.25 5.61
N GLN A 81 0.77 -9.44 6.14
CA GLN A 81 1.51 -9.59 7.40
C GLN A 81 2.94 -9.07 7.29
N VAL A 82 3.63 -9.36 6.19
CA VAL A 82 4.99 -8.83 5.91
C VAL A 82 4.97 -7.32 5.86
N PHE A 83 3.96 -6.70 5.25
CA PHE A 83 3.77 -5.26 5.26
C PHE A 83 3.68 -4.70 6.69
N LEU A 84 2.83 -5.26 7.56
CA LEU A 84 2.74 -4.85 8.96
C LEU A 84 4.07 -5.03 9.70
N ASN A 85 4.75 -6.16 9.46
CA ASN A 85 6.06 -6.47 10.02
C ASN A 85 7.19 -5.59 9.47
N SER A 86 6.93 -4.77 8.45
CA SER A 86 7.92 -3.82 7.95
C SER A 86 8.04 -2.59 8.86
N PHE A 87 7.02 -2.29 9.66
CA PHE A 87 6.99 -1.11 10.53
C PHE A 87 7.55 -1.39 11.92
N PRO A 88 7.91 -0.35 12.69
CA PRO A 88 8.33 -0.50 14.08
C PRO A 88 7.29 -1.24 14.92
N GLU A 89 7.77 -2.05 15.86
CA GLU A 89 6.93 -2.93 16.67
C GLU A 89 5.80 -2.20 17.41
N SER A 90 6.06 -1.01 17.94
CA SER A 90 5.03 -0.23 18.64
C SER A 90 3.86 0.17 17.74
N LEU A 91 4.14 0.64 16.51
CA LEU A 91 3.08 1.00 15.54
C LEU A 91 2.34 -0.24 15.04
N ARG A 92 3.09 -1.32 14.78
CA ARG A 92 2.51 -2.60 14.38
C ARG A 92 1.56 -3.14 15.44
N ASN A 93 1.95 -3.12 16.71
CA ASN A 93 1.14 -3.63 17.82
C ASN A 93 -0.11 -2.77 18.03
N GLU A 94 -0.02 -1.45 17.82
CA GLU A 94 -1.20 -0.58 17.78
C GLU A 94 -2.16 -0.96 16.66
N ALA A 95 -1.65 -1.21 15.45
CA ALA A 95 -2.47 -1.64 14.33
C ALA A 95 -3.18 -2.98 14.60
N TYR A 96 -2.51 -3.94 15.24
CA TYR A 96 -3.13 -5.21 15.67
C TYR A 96 -4.25 -4.98 16.70
N ARG A 97 -4.01 -4.14 17.72
CA ARG A 97 -5.05 -3.77 18.70
C ARG A 97 -6.26 -3.11 18.02
N ALA A 98 -6.02 -2.26 17.02
CA ALA A 98 -7.08 -1.61 16.26
C ALA A 98 -7.87 -2.59 15.38
N LEU A 99 -7.23 -3.63 14.82
CA LEU A 99 -7.91 -4.71 14.11
C LEU A 99 -8.83 -5.50 15.04
N GLU A 100 -8.32 -5.88 16.22
CA GLU A 100 -9.09 -6.59 17.25
C GLU A 100 -10.31 -5.77 17.71
N ALA A 101 -10.11 -4.48 18.00
CA ALA A 101 -11.18 -3.58 18.41
C ALA A 101 -12.27 -3.42 17.34
N LYS A 102 -11.91 -3.54 16.06
CA LYS A 102 -12.86 -3.49 14.93
C LYS A 102 -13.48 -4.85 14.60
N ASN A 103 -13.02 -5.93 15.22
CA ASN A 103 -13.38 -7.31 14.88
C ASN A 103 -13.17 -7.64 13.39
N VAL A 104 -12.08 -7.12 12.80
CA VAL A 104 -11.70 -7.35 11.40
C VAL A 104 -10.36 -8.07 11.33
N THR A 105 -10.23 -9.03 10.41
CA THR A 105 -8.99 -9.77 10.19
C THR A 105 -8.12 -9.13 9.11
N ILE A 106 -6.81 -9.40 9.13
CA ILE A 106 -5.87 -8.96 8.08
C ILE A 106 -6.34 -9.40 6.68
N ALA A 107 -6.92 -10.60 6.57
CA ALA A 107 -7.42 -11.13 5.31
C ALA A 107 -8.50 -10.24 4.69
N GLN A 108 -9.40 -9.70 5.52
CA GLN A 108 -10.52 -8.86 5.12
C GLN A 108 -10.13 -7.39 4.89
N THR A 109 -8.95 -6.96 5.34
CA THR A 109 -8.47 -5.59 5.14
C THR A 109 -7.65 -5.43 3.86
N THR A 110 -7.77 -4.24 3.26
CA THR A 110 -6.88 -3.76 2.19
C THR A 110 -5.56 -3.24 2.76
N LEU A 111 -4.53 -3.14 1.92
CA LEU A 111 -3.24 -2.57 2.32
C LEU A 111 -3.37 -1.10 2.77
N GLY A 112 -4.27 -0.34 2.12
CA GLY A 112 -4.53 1.05 2.48
C GLY A 112 -5.17 1.17 3.88
N GLU A 113 -6.14 0.31 4.19
CA GLU A 113 -6.75 0.26 5.53
C GLU A 113 -5.75 -0.13 6.59
N LEU A 114 -4.90 -1.13 6.35
CA LEU A 114 -3.81 -1.50 7.26
C LEU A 114 -2.88 -0.33 7.53
N TYR A 115 -2.56 0.46 6.51
CA TYR A 115 -1.74 1.66 6.68
C TYR A 115 -2.43 2.77 7.49
N GLN A 116 -3.76 2.93 7.36
CA GLN A 116 -4.52 3.86 8.20
C GLN A 116 -4.54 3.45 9.68
N LEU A 117 -4.30 2.17 10.01
CA LEU A 117 -4.18 1.72 11.40
C LEU A 117 -2.79 1.97 12.00
N ILE A 118 -1.80 2.30 11.17
CA ILE A 118 -0.42 2.59 11.58
C ILE A 118 -0.22 4.09 11.86
N LEU A 119 -1.05 4.94 11.25
CA LEU A 119 -1.02 6.41 11.38
C LEU A 119 -1.92 6.90 12.52
#